data_AF-D8G9R1-F1
#
_entry.id   AF-D8G9R1-F1
#
_cell.length_a   1.000
_cell.length_b   1.000
_cell.length_c   1.000
_cell.angle_alpha   90.00
_cell.angle_beta   90.00
_cell.angle_gamma   90.00
#
_symmetry.space_group_name_H-M   'P 1'
#
loop_
_entity.id
_entity.type
_entity.pdbx_description
1 polymer ?
#
loop_
_entity_poly.entity_id
_entity_poly.type
_entity_poly.pdbx_seq_one_letter_code
_entity_poly.pdbx_strand_id
1 'polypeptide(L)'
;MNLEYIEQSKEIYYNAELEYQRYYFDEGAGGFVLVHSEHNLNDSERFVAEVLAKMGKRVILLSERAAEGVKTPDANIDGEVWEFKELTQETANLKDRVQDGLRDARRKGAMVVVYHINRDEYDVKKINAGIQRALEWDVNYQIQSMMWIDRSGETQTISRQEWMDGKRVERF
;
A
#
# COMPACT_ATOMS: atom_id res chain seq x y z
N MET A 1 -5.63 -13.59 19.46
CA MET A 1 -4.33 -12.97 19.18
C MET A 1 -3.29 -14.07 19.20
N ASN A 2 -2.47 -14.19 18.15
CA ASN A 2 -1.56 -15.33 17.99
C ASN A 2 -0.16 -14.96 18.50
N LEU A 3 0.21 -15.43 19.69
CA LEU A 3 1.52 -15.15 20.31
C LEU A 3 2.68 -15.64 19.42
N GLU A 4 2.51 -16.79 18.77
CA GLU A 4 3.51 -17.35 17.86
C GLU A 4 3.79 -16.39 16.68
N TYR A 5 2.74 -15.73 16.16
CA TYR A 5 2.90 -14.75 15.10
C TYR A 5 3.73 -13.53 15.56
N ILE A 6 3.50 -13.05 16.78
CA ILE A 6 4.23 -11.90 17.35
C ILE A 6 5.69 -12.29 17.58
N GLU A 7 5.96 -13.47 18.12
CA GLU A 7 7.33 -13.97 18.34
C GLU A 7 8.10 -14.11 17.02
N GLN A 8 7.50 -14.72 16.00
CA GLN A 8 8.08 -14.78 14.66
C GLN A 8 8.36 -13.38 14.09
N SER A 9 7.44 -12.45 14.29
CA SER A 9 7.61 -11.08 13.78
C SER A 9 8.75 -10.35 14.48
N LYS A 10 8.93 -10.56 15.79
CA LYS A 10 10.09 -10.05 16.54
C LYS A 10 11.38 -10.63 16.03
N GLU A 11 11.42 -11.94 15.77
CA GLU A 11 12.61 -12.60 15.23
C GLU A 11 13.02 -11.99 13.88
N ILE A 12 12.08 -11.83 12.95
CA ILE A 12 12.33 -11.20 11.65
C ILE A 12 12.81 -9.76 11.83
N TYR A 13 12.12 -8.98 12.66
CA TYR A 13 12.43 -7.56 12.86
C TYR A 13 13.81 -7.35 13.48
N TYR A 14 14.15 -8.08 14.55
CA TYR A 14 15.41 -7.88 15.27
C TYR A 14 16.62 -8.48 14.55
N ASN A 15 16.41 -9.52 13.74
CA ASN A 15 17.46 -10.15 12.92
C ASN A 15 17.49 -9.64 11.47
N ALA A 16 16.78 -8.55 11.16
CA ALA A 16 16.83 -7.93 9.85
C ALA A 16 18.28 -7.58 9.44
N GLU A 17 18.57 -7.73 8.15
CA GLU A 17 19.90 -7.45 7.60
C GLU A 17 20.32 -5.99 7.82
N LEU A 18 21.63 -5.72 7.82
CA LEU A 18 22.18 -4.39 8.13
C LEU A 18 21.73 -3.29 7.17
N GLU A 19 21.30 -3.66 5.97
CA GLU A 19 20.75 -2.71 4.98
C GLU A 19 19.35 -2.22 5.33
N TYR A 20 18.66 -2.83 6.31
CA TYR A 20 17.35 -2.40 6.78
C TYR A 20 17.43 -1.65 8.10
N GLN A 21 16.86 -0.45 8.11
CA GLN A 21 16.54 0.26 9.32
C GLN A 21 15.27 -0.30 9.95
N ARG A 22 15.39 -0.72 11.21
CA ARG A 22 14.27 -1.06 12.10
C ARG A 22 13.54 0.21 12.50
N TYR A 23 12.41 0.50 11.84
CA TYR A 23 11.71 1.77 12.00
C TYR A 23 10.61 1.72 13.06
N TYR A 24 9.72 0.71 13.00
CA TYR A 24 8.58 0.59 13.91
C TYR A 24 8.23 -0.88 14.19
N PHE A 25 7.77 -1.19 15.40
CA PHE A 25 7.23 -2.50 15.78
C PHE A 25 5.98 -2.30 16.67
N ASP A 26 4.88 -2.96 16.33
CA ASP A 26 3.66 -2.97 17.13
C ASP A 26 3.62 -4.22 18.03
N GLU A 27 3.82 -4.02 19.33
CA GLU A 27 3.85 -5.12 20.31
C GLU A 27 2.51 -5.86 20.45
N GLY A 28 1.39 -5.20 20.15
CA GLY A 28 0.06 -5.78 20.29
C GLY A 28 -0.38 -6.57 19.06
N ALA A 29 -0.08 -6.05 17.88
CA ALA A 29 -0.48 -6.65 16.61
C ALA A 29 0.60 -7.56 16.00
N GLY A 30 1.87 -7.37 16.39
CA GLY A 30 3.02 -8.07 15.80
C GLY A 30 3.43 -7.54 14.43
N GLY A 31 2.80 -6.49 13.91
CA GLY A 31 3.22 -5.86 12.67
C GLY A 31 4.44 -4.97 12.88
N PHE A 32 5.19 -4.72 11.82
CA PHE A 32 6.41 -3.92 11.89
C PHE A 32 6.70 -3.20 10.58
N VAL A 33 7.65 -2.27 10.64
CA VAL A 33 8.18 -1.57 9.47
C VAL A 33 9.71 -1.67 9.47
N LEU A 34 10.23 -2.29 8.42
CA LEU A 34 11.64 -2.24 8.04
C LEU A 34 11.78 -1.33 6.81
N VAL A 35 12.81 -0.49 6.79
CA VAL A 35 13.06 0.46 5.71
C VAL A 35 14.44 0.19 5.13
N HIS A 36 14.53 -0.20 3.87
CA HIS A 36 15.82 -0.35 3.21
C HIS A 36 16.59 0.99 3.21
N SER A 37 17.89 0.94 3.43
CA SER A 37 18.77 2.12 3.56
C SER A 37 18.81 3.02 2.32
N GLU A 38 18.49 2.46 1.17
CA GLU A 38 18.38 3.16 -0.12
C GLU A 38 16.93 3.52 -0.50
N HIS A 39 15.97 3.34 0.40
CA HIS A 39 14.59 3.77 0.20
C HIS A 39 14.44 5.25 0.57
N ASN A 40 13.94 6.08 -0.35
CA ASN A 40 13.72 7.49 -0.09
C ASN A 40 12.35 7.72 0.58
N LEU A 41 12.26 7.34 1.85
CA LEU A 41 11.01 7.37 2.61
C LEU A 41 10.38 8.76 2.68
N ASN A 42 9.16 8.91 2.16
CA ASN A 42 8.36 10.11 2.36
C ASN A 42 7.33 9.99 3.50
N ASP A 43 6.72 11.11 3.89
CA ASP A 43 5.78 11.17 5.03
C ASP A 43 4.51 10.34 4.80
N SER A 44 4.01 10.27 3.56
CA SER A 44 2.83 9.48 3.22
C SER A 44 3.12 7.98 3.33
N GLU A 45 4.25 7.52 2.80
CA GLU A 45 4.65 6.10 2.88
C GLU A 45 4.91 5.67 4.31
N ARG A 46 5.58 6.54 5.10
CA ARG A 46 5.78 6.34 6.53
C ARG A 46 4.44 6.16 7.26
N PHE A 47 3.51 7.08 7.04
CA PHE A 47 2.18 7.02 7.65
C PHE A 47 1.44 5.72 7.28
N VAL A 48 1.40 5.39 5.99
CA VAL A 48 0.78 4.15 5.49
C VAL A 48 1.42 2.91 6.10
N ALA A 49 2.75 2.83 6.13
CA ALA A 49 3.48 1.70 6.69
C ALA A 49 3.18 1.50 8.19
N GLU A 50 3.11 2.58 8.96
CA GLU A 50 2.73 2.51 10.38
C GLU A 50 1.29 2.07 10.60
N VAL A 51 0.33 2.55 9.80
CA VAL A 51 -1.07 2.11 9.86
C VAL A 51 -1.16 0.61 9.57
N LEU A 52 -0.47 0.14 8.53
CA LEU A 52 -0.44 -1.28 8.17
C LEU A 52 0.21 -2.13 9.28
N ALA A 53 1.30 -1.66 9.89
CA ALA A 53 1.94 -2.35 11.01
C ALA A 53 1.02 -2.44 12.24
N LYS A 54 0.24 -1.39 12.54
CA LYS A 54 -0.79 -1.43 13.60
C LYS A 54 -1.93 -2.41 13.29
N MET A 55 -2.18 -2.69 12.01
CA MET A 55 -3.09 -3.76 11.58
C MET A 55 -2.45 -5.16 11.62
N GLY A 56 -1.20 -5.27 12.09
CA GLY A 56 -0.46 -6.51 12.22
C GLY A 56 0.31 -6.91 10.96
N LYS A 57 0.50 -6.00 9.99
CA LYS A 57 1.26 -6.30 8.76
C LYS A 57 2.77 -6.19 8.96
N ARG A 58 3.52 -7.10 8.34
CA ARG A 58 4.99 -7.05 8.28
C ARG A 58 5.41 -6.27 7.04
N VAL A 59 5.68 -4.98 7.20
CA VAL A 59 6.00 -4.06 6.10
C VAL A 59 7.51 -3.97 5.93
N ILE A 60 8.00 -4.26 4.72
CA ILE A 60 9.39 -4.09 4.32
C ILE A 60 9.42 -3.13 3.13
N LEU A 61 9.87 -1.89 3.35
CA LEU A 61 10.03 -0.90 2.28
C LEU A 61 11.34 -1.18 1.53
N LEU A 62 11.25 -1.31 0.21
CA LEU A 62 12.30 -1.86 -0.64
C LEU A 62 13.20 -0.77 -1.22
N SER A 63 14.39 -1.14 -1.70
CA SER A 63 15.28 -0.18 -2.37
C SER A 63 14.61 0.45 -3.60
N GLU A 64 14.75 1.77 -3.74
CA GLU A 64 14.39 2.47 -4.98
C GLU A 64 15.50 2.40 -6.04
N ARG A 65 16.69 1.91 -5.68
CA ARG A 65 17.75 1.69 -6.65
C ARG A 65 17.49 0.42 -7.43
N ALA A 66 17.39 0.58 -8.74
CA ALA A 66 17.26 -0.50 -9.68
C ALA A 66 18.23 -0.31 -10.85
N ALA A 67 18.48 -1.38 -11.60
CA ALA A 67 19.12 -1.24 -12.91
C ALA A 67 18.28 -0.33 -13.81
N GLU A 68 18.93 0.36 -14.75
CA GLU A 68 18.25 1.29 -15.65
C GLU A 68 17.09 0.59 -16.39
N GLY A 69 15.90 1.18 -16.32
CA GLY A 69 14.68 0.64 -16.92
C GLY A 69 13.91 -0.38 -16.08
N VAL A 70 14.43 -0.81 -14.92
CA VAL A 70 13.70 -1.67 -13.98
C VAL A 70 12.96 -0.80 -12.98
N LYS A 71 11.65 -0.97 -12.85
CA LYS A 71 10.86 -0.32 -11.80
C LYS A 71 10.85 -1.19 -10.56
N THR A 72 11.22 -0.64 -9.40
CA THR A 72 11.08 -1.32 -8.12
C THR A 72 9.73 -1.00 -7.49
N PRO A 73 9.08 -2.00 -6.87
CA PRO A 73 7.90 -1.77 -6.05
C PRO A 73 8.29 -1.10 -4.73
N ASP A 74 7.31 -0.45 -4.12
CA ASP A 74 7.55 0.35 -2.92
C ASP A 74 7.76 -0.56 -1.68
N ALA A 75 6.98 -1.64 -1.56
CA ALA A 75 7.00 -2.50 -0.38
C ALA A 75 6.80 -4.00 -0.69
N ASN A 76 7.40 -4.84 0.15
CA ASN A 76 6.97 -6.22 0.38
C ASN A 76 6.20 -6.27 1.71
N ILE A 77 4.96 -6.75 1.66
CA ILE A 77 4.10 -6.88 2.84
C ILE A 77 3.63 -8.32 2.95
N ASP A 78 4.01 -8.99 4.04
CA ASP A 78 3.71 -10.41 4.28
C ASP A 78 4.11 -11.35 3.11
N GLY A 79 5.17 -10.99 2.36
CA GLY A 79 5.63 -11.76 1.20
C GLY A 79 5.08 -11.28 -0.15
N GLU A 80 4.12 -10.36 -0.17
CA GLU A 80 3.49 -9.85 -1.39
C GLU A 80 4.03 -8.46 -1.79
N VAL A 81 4.04 -8.19 -3.09
CA VAL A 81 4.44 -6.88 -3.62
C VAL A 81 3.26 -5.91 -3.56
N TRP A 82 3.46 -4.82 -2.83
CA TRP A 82 2.48 -3.76 -2.61
C TRP A 82 3.01 -2.43 -3.15
N GLU A 83 2.11 -1.62 -3.68
CA GLU A 83 2.42 -0.28 -4.18
C GLU A 83 1.66 0.78 -3.40
N PHE A 84 2.33 1.87 -3.02
CA PHE A 84 1.72 2.98 -2.33
C PHE A 84 1.47 4.15 -3.29
N LYS A 85 0.34 4.83 -3.08
CA LYS A 85 -0.06 6.00 -3.84
C LYS A 85 -0.64 7.03 -2.88
N GLU A 86 -0.45 8.29 -3.22
CA GLU A 86 -0.99 9.40 -2.45
C GLU A 86 -1.91 10.25 -3.33
N LEU A 87 -3.05 10.65 -2.74
CA LEU A 87 -3.99 11.62 -3.27
C LEU A 87 -3.92 12.88 -2.43
N THR A 88 -3.02 13.79 -2.81
CA THR A 88 -2.83 15.08 -2.12
C THR A 88 -3.96 16.06 -2.42
N GLN A 89 -3.99 17.17 -1.68
CA GLN A 89 -4.85 18.33 -1.94
C GLN A 89 -4.69 18.87 -3.37
N GLU A 90 -3.46 18.88 -3.88
CA GLU A 90 -3.11 19.41 -5.20
C GLU A 90 -3.49 18.46 -6.35
N THR A 91 -3.94 17.23 -6.04
CA THR A 91 -4.38 16.28 -7.06
C THR A 91 -5.63 16.81 -7.77
N ALA A 92 -5.43 17.38 -8.96
CA ALA A 92 -6.47 18.05 -9.73
C ALA A 92 -7.54 17.07 -10.28
N ASN A 93 -7.12 15.90 -10.77
CA ASN A 93 -8.01 14.88 -11.30
C ASN A 93 -7.83 13.54 -10.58
N LEU A 94 -8.70 13.30 -9.58
CA LEU A 94 -8.72 12.06 -8.81
C LEU A 94 -8.92 10.81 -9.68
N LYS A 95 -9.77 10.88 -10.70
CA LYS A 95 -10.05 9.74 -11.58
C LYS A 95 -8.78 9.29 -12.30
N ASP A 96 -8.12 10.24 -12.95
CA ASP A 96 -6.91 9.95 -13.74
C ASP A 96 -5.77 9.51 -12.81
N ARG A 97 -5.63 10.14 -11.64
CA ARG A 97 -4.60 9.78 -10.66
C ARG A 97 -4.76 8.35 -10.13
N VAL A 98 -5.99 7.94 -9.81
CA VAL A 98 -6.28 6.57 -9.38
C VAL A 98 -6.08 5.57 -10.52
N GLN A 99 -6.51 5.92 -11.73
CA GLN A 99 -6.32 5.06 -12.89
C GLN A 99 -4.83 4.84 -13.18
N ASP A 100 -4.04 5.91 -13.17
CA ASP A 100 -2.61 5.85 -13.45
C ASP A 100 -1.83 5.15 -12.33
N GLY A 101 -2.20 5.37 -11.08
CA GLY A 101 -1.59 4.68 -9.94
C GLY A 101 -1.77 3.17 -10.01
N LEU A 102 -2.97 2.68 -10.35
CA LEU A 102 -3.24 1.26 -10.56
C LEU A 102 -2.46 0.70 -11.77
N ARG A 103 -2.39 1.45 -12.87
CA ARG A 103 -1.60 1.07 -14.05
C ARG A 103 -0.12 0.94 -13.72
N ASP A 104 0.44 1.86 -12.94
CA ASP A 104 1.85 1.85 -12.58
C ASP A 104 2.18 0.77 -11.56
N ALA A 105 1.30 0.53 -10.58
CA ALA A 105 1.40 -0.61 -9.67
C ALA A 105 1.47 -1.94 -10.43
N ARG A 106 0.61 -2.11 -11.44
CA ARG A 106 0.64 -3.31 -12.30
C ARG A 106 1.98 -3.46 -13.02
N ARG A 107 2.53 -2.37 -13.57
CA ARG A 107 3.84 -2.40 -14.24
C ARG A 107 4.99 -2.81 -13.31
N LYS A 108 4.83 -2.60 -12.00
CA LYS A 108 5.78 -2.99 -10.95
C LYS A 108 5.52 -4.38 -10.37
N GLY A 109 4.53 -5.12 -10.88
CA GLY A 109 4.23 -6.46 -10.37
C GLY A 109 3.37 -6.49 -9.10
N ALA A 110 2.86 -5.35 -8.64
CA ALA A 110 2.08 -5.29 -7.41
C ALA A 110 0.73 -6.01 -7.58
N MET A 111 0.29 -6.67 -6.50
CA MET A 111 -1.03 -7.30 -6.40
C MET A 111 -1.99 -6.46 -5.56
N VAL A 112 -1.46 -5.61 -4.69
CA VAL A 112 -2.22 -4.72 -3.81
C VAL A 112 -1.75 -3.29 -4.02
N VAL A 113 -2.71 -2.35 -4.07
CA VAL A 113 -2.42 -0.92 -4.13
C VAL A 113 -3.07 -0.23 -2.95
N VAL A 114 -2.27 0.55 -2.22
CA VAL A 114 -2.73 1.35 -1.08
C VAL A 114 -2.74 2.81 -1.48
N TYR A 115 -3.90 3.46 -1.38
CA TYR A 115 -4.06 4.88 -1.59
C TYR A 115 -4.20 5.59 -0.25
N HIS A 116 -3.24 6.44 0.08
CA HIS A 116 -3.38 7.43 1.13
C HIS A 116 -4.18 8.62 0.60
N ILE A 117 -5.37 8.84 1.16
CA ILE A 117 -6.22 10.00 0.87
C ILE A 117 -5.75 11.16 1.76
N ASN A 118 -4.63 11.78 1.38
CA ASN A 118 -4.06 12.93 2.08
C ASN A 118 -4.73 14.24 1.66
N ARG A 119 -6.04 14.33 1.84
CA ARG A 119 -6.86 15.50 1.49
C ARG A 119 -8.14 15.56 2.30
N ASP A 120 -8.66 16.77 2.50
CA ASP A 120 -9.88 17.02 3.27
C ASP A 120 -11.13 16.58 2.49
N GLU A 121 -11.17 16.92 1.20
CA GLU A 121 -12.32 16.68 0.34
C GLU A 121 -11.93 15.84 -0.87
N TYR A 122 -12.72 14.81 -1.13
CA TYR A 122 -12.54 13.93 -2.28
C TYR A 122 -13.88 13.43 -2.80
N ASP A 123 -13.94 13.17 -4.11
CA ASP A 123 -15.13 12.65 -4.77
C ASP A 123 -14.98 11.15 -5.02
N VAL A 124 -15.66 10.36 -4.20
CA VAL A 124 -15.69 8.89 -4.32
C VAL A 124 -16.19 8.43 -5.69
N LYS A 125 -17.02 9.20 -6.40
CA LYS A 125 -17.45 8.84 -7.76
C LYS A 125 -16.28 8.90 -8.74
N LYS A 126 -15.39 9.89 -8.60
CA LYS A 126 -14.18 9.99 -9.42
C LYS A 126 -13.19 8.87 -9.10
N ILE A 127 -13.01 8.55 -7.83
CA ILE A 127 -12.19 7.40 -7.39
C ILE A 127 -12.72 6.11 -8.02
N ASN A 128 -14.02 5.82 -7.83
CA ASN A 128 -14.65 4.62 -8.37
C ASN A 128 -14.58 4.57 -9.91
N ALA A 129 -14.75 5.70 -10.60
CA ALA A 129 -14.59 5.76 -12.06
C ALA A 129 -13.13 5.48 -12.50
N GLY A 130 -12.14 5.92 -11.73
CA GLY A 130 -10.72 5.63 -11.98
C GLY A 130 -10.40 4.15 -11.82
N ILE A 131 -10.91 3.53 -10.75
CA ILE A 131 -10.79 2.09 -10.49
C ILE A 131 -11.41 1.29 -11.65
N GLN A 132 -12.67 1.58 -11.98
CA GLN A 132 -13.40 0.90 -13.06
C GLN A 132 -12.56 0.89 -14.34
N ARG A 133 -12.04 2.04 -14.73
CA ARG A 133 -11.27 2.17 -15.96
C ARG A 133 -9.92 1.44 -15.92
N ALA A 134 -9.25 1.45 -14.78
CA ALA A 134 -7.99 0.73 -14.63
C ALA A 134 -8.18 -0.79 -14.67
N LEU A 135 -9.23 -1.31 -14.01
CA LEU A 135 -9.51 -2.74 -13.96
C LEU A 135 -9.98 -3.29 -15.32
N GLU A 136 -10.69 -2.49 -16.13
CA GLU A 136 -10.99 -2.83 -17.53
C GLU A 136 -9.73 -3.12 -18.36
N TRP A 137 -8.61 -2.46 -18.04
CA TRP A 137 -7.33 -2.67 -18.71
C TRP A 137 -6.43 -3.70 -18.04
N ASP A 138 -6.81 -4.18 -16.86
CA ASP A 138 -6.09 -5.22 -16.13
C ASP A 138 -6.61 -6.60 -16.51
N VAL A 139 -6.40 -6.95 -17.78
CA VAL A 139 -6.89 -8.19 -18.42
C VAL A 139 -6.28 -9.46 -17.82
N ASN A 140 -5.11 -9.34 -17.19
CA ASN A 140 -4.42 -10.45 -16.53
C ASN A 140 -4.82 -10.59 -15.06
N TYR A 141 -5.77 -9.78 -14.57
CA TYR A 141 -6.21 -9.80 -13.19
C TYR A 141 -5.04 -9.68 -12.21
N GLN A 142 -4.10 -8.77 -12.46
CA GLN A 142 -2.93 -8.67 -11.59
C GLN A 142 -3.27 -7.97 -10.27
N ILE A 143 -4.07 -6.92 -10.31
CA ILE A 143 -4.51 -6.22 -9.10
C ILE A 143 -5.64 -7.03 -8.47
N GLN A 144 -5.36 -7.53 -7.26
CA GLN A 144 -6.24 -8.39 -6.46
C GLN A 144 -6.93 -7.63 -5.35
N SER A 145 -6.33 -6.57 -4.82
CA SER A 145 -6.92 -5.77 -3.76
C SER A 145 -6.53 -4.30 -3.85
N MET A 146 -7.43 -3.44 -3.37
CA MET A 146 -7.21 -2.01 -3.25
C MET A 146 -7.58 -1.58 -1.84
N MET A 147 -6.66 -0.88 -1.17
CA MET A 147 -6.87 -0.32 0.15
C MET A 147 -6.84 1.20 0.09
N TRP A 148 -7.73 1.83 0.84
CA TRP A 148 -7.80 3.27 1.02
C TRP A 148 -7.53 3.55 2.49
N ILE A 149 -6.67 4.52 2.77
CA ILE A 149 -6.34 4.97 4.11
C ILE A 149 -6.55 6.48 4.15
N ASP A 150 -7.39 6.97 5.04
CA ASP A 150 -7.58 8.41 5.23
C ASP A 150 -6.52 8.98 6.20
N ARG A 151 -6.54 10.30 6.43
CA ARG A 151 -5.58 10.94 7.34
C ARG A 151 -5.76 10.57 8.82
N SER A 152 -6.91 9.99 9.20
CA SER A 152 -7.13 9.48 10.56
C SER A 152 -6.57 8.07 10.75
N GLY A 153 -6.23 7.39 9.65
CA GLY A 153 -5.79 6.00 9.63
C GLY A 153 -6.96 5.02 9.50
N GLU A 154 -8.17 5.51 9.24
CA GLU A 154 -9.29 4.66 8.90
C GLU A 154 -9.04 4.00 7.54
N THR A 155 -9.38 2.71 7.44
CA THR A 155 -9.07 1.92 6.25
C THR A 155 -10.31 1.29 5.63
N GLN A 156 -10.37 1.30 4.30
CA GLN A 156 -11.35 0.55 3.52
C GLN A 156 -10.61 -0.32 2.52
N THR A 157 -10.85 -1.62 2.56
CA THR A 157 -10.28 -2.58 1.60
C THR A 157 -11.38 -3.18 0.73
N ILE A 158 -11.09 -3.24 -0.57
CA ILE A 158 -11.95 -3.86 -1.58
C ILE A 158 -11.09 -4.80 -2.40
N SER A 159 -11.35 -6.10 -2.24
CA SER A 159 -10.81 -7.11 -3.13
C SER A 159 -11.41 -6.97 -4.54
N ARG A 160 -10.72 -7.50 -5.53
CA ARG A 160 -11.22 -7.52 -6.90
C ARG A 160 -12.56 -8.25 -7.00
N GLN A 161 -12.73 -9.36 -6.29
CA GLN A 161 -13.99 -10.10 -6.30
C GLN A 161 -15.13 -9.25 -5.74
N GLU A 162 -14.95 -8.60 -4.59
CA GLU A 162 -15.96 -7.69 -4.03
C GLU A 162 -16.29 -6.54 -4.99
N TRP A 163 -15.29 -6.00 -5.71
CA TRP A 163 -15.53 -5.00 -6.75
C TRP A 163 -16.42 -5.54 -7.87
N MET A 164 -16.14 -6.75 -8.36
CA MET A 164 -16.94 -7.41 -9.40
C MET A 164 -18.38 -7.69 -8.92
N ASP A 165 -18.54 -7.96 -7.63
CA ASP A 165 -19.83 -8.17 -6.97
C ASP A 165 -20.60 -6.87 -6.67
N GLY A 166 -20.00 -5.71 -7.02
CA GLY A 166 -20.66 -4.40 -6.94
C GLY A 166 -20.23 -3.54 -5.75
N LYS A 167 -19.34 -4.00 -4.87
CA LYS A 167 -18.78 -3.18 -3.79
C LYS A 167 -18.00 -2.01 -4.38
N ARG A 168 -18.14 -0.82 -3.79
CA ARG A 168 -17.48 0.41 -4.24
C ARG A 168 -16.81 1.10 -3.06
N VAL A 169 -15.87 1.98 -3.38
CA VAL A 169 -15.26 2.86 -2.38
C VAL A 169 -16.34 3.79 -1.86
N GLU A 170 -16.41 3.89 -0.53
CA GLU A 170 -17.34 4.74 0.18
C GLU A 170 -16.58 5.88 0.85
N ARG A 171 -17.32 6.83 1.43
CA ARG A 171 -16.70 7.92 2.17
C ARG A 171 -16.41 7.41 3.60
N PHE A 172 -15.23 7.77 4.11
CA PHE A 172 -14.88 7.64 5.53
C PHE A 172 -15.71 8.64 6.34
#